data_AF-A0A5B9QG01-F1
#
_entry.id   AF-A0A5B9QG01-F1
#
_cell.length_a   1.000
_cell.length_b   1.000
_cell.length_c   1.000
_cell.angle_alpha   90.00
_cell.angle_beta   90.00
_cell.angle_gamma   90.00
#
_symmetry.space_group_name_H-M   'P 1'
#
loop_
_entity.id
_entity.type
_entity.pdbx_description
1 polymer ?
#
loop_
_entity_poly.entity_id
_entity_poly.type
_entity_poly.pdbx_seq_one_letter_code
_entity_poly.pdbx_strand_id
1 'polypeptide(L)'
;MKSLPCILIACSLLVIATEESVAAPVVDGTAVGDEMYYGAARSVQNTNTQYGNATNGDFRYANGGSEIDQVFATITGDRLYVLIAGNLESNFNKLEIFIDAMPGGMNQLVGSNLPAEVDPYCCPGSSPSTGALQQLHGLRFDAGFEADRYVTFSNGNHQFGDPMNPVDIYTLSAFYADLTAGAGGQKSEIGFQRNAFGFEPGLAQGEPIDQFNNGCSSPADTSCNPAEHEFAEPVDTVNDPNNTRGHRDLANDIGFLMAINNSNTQGVVSGSGPTGGDPQNVMTGIEFSLPLAELGNPTGPVKIAAFIGNGSHSHLSNQFAGVGILQGNLGNNFGSINLANIPGEQFVTATRSADFNRDGIVDGRDFLVWQRSPATGSLADWQANYGSPNSLRANTTTVPEPSAFALFVVAGIFAFAALPRESTQQDSSTTTQG
;
A
#
# COMPACT_ATOMS: atom_id res chain seq x y z
N MET A 1 -19.22 -20.86 -72.49
CA MET A 1 -18.24 -21.70 -71.76
C MET A 1 -17.73 -20.90 -70.58
N LYS A 2 -18.00 -21.41 -69.36
CA LYS A 2 -17.43 -21.07 -68.04
C LYS A 2 -17.35 -19.58 -67.64
N SER A 3 -18.34 -19.13 -66.87
CA SER A 3 -18.22 -17.99 -65.97
C SER A 3 -17.29 -18.33 -64.80
N LEU A 4 -16.21 -17.57 -64.62
CA LEU A 4 -15.36 -17.63 -63.42
C LEU A 4 -16.13 -17.07 -62.21
N PRO A 5 -16.07 -17.69 -61.02
CA PRO A 5 -16.53 -17.05 -59.80
C PRO A 5 -15.44 -16.10 -59.26
N CYS A 6 -15.84 -14.87 -59.00
CA CYS A 6 -15.05 -13.88 -58.28
C CYS A 6 -15.03 -14.28 -56.79
N ILE A 7 -13.89 -14.79 -56.30
CA ILE A 7 -13.69 -15.09 -54.89
C ILE A 7 -13.42 -13.77 -54.17
N LEU A 8 -14.38 -13.28 -53.39
CA LEU A 8 -14.11 -12.29 -52.35
C LEU A 8 -13.36 -12.99 -51.22
N ILE A 9 -12.07 -12.65 -51.05
CA ILE A 9 -11.31 -12.98 -49.84
C ILE A 9 -11.67 -11.93 -48.80
N ALA A 10 -12.50 -12.30 -47.83
CA ALA A 10 -12.68 -11.51 -46.62
C ALA A 10 -11.47 -11.73 -45.71
N CYS A 11 -10.55 -10.76 -45.67
CA CYS A 11 -9.52 -10.71 -44.63
C CYS A 11 -10.18 -10.32 -43.30
N SER A 12 -10.46 -11.31 -42.45
CA SER A 12 -10.75 -11.08 -41.04
C SER A 12 -9.45 -10.72 -40.34
N LEU A 13 -9.26 -9.43 -40.03
CA LEU A 13 -8.17 -8.97 -39.17
C LEU A 13 -8.50 -9.43 -37.75
N LEU A 14 -7.91 -10.54 -37.31
CA LEU A 14 -7.99 -10.99 -35.92
C LEU A 14 -7.10 -10.06 -35.09
N VAL A 15 -7.70 -9.03 -34.47
CA VAL A 15 -7.03 -8.22 -33.46
C VAL A 15 -6.92 -9.09 -32.21
N ILE A 16 -5.74 -9.63 -31.95
CA ILE A 16 -5.41 -10.22 -30.67
C ILE A 16 -5.33 -9.06 -29.69
N ALA A 17 -6.34 -8.91 -28.83
CA ALA A 17 -6.24 -8.02 -27.68
C ALA A 17 -5.17 -8.62 -26.77
N THR A 18 -4.00 -7.99 -26.73
CA THR A 18 -3.05 -8.23 -25.66
C THR A 18 -3.66 -7.61 -24.41
N GLU A 19 -3.98 -8.43 -23.41
CA GLU A 19 -4.27 -7.93 -22.07
C GLU A 19 -3.03 -7.18 -21.60
N GLU A 20 -3.08 -5.85 -21.60
CA GLU A 20 -2.07 -5.06 -20.91
C GLU A 20 -2.23 -5.39 -19.42
N SER A 21 -1.20 -5.99 -18.81
CA SER A 21 -1.17 -6.16 -17.37
C SER A 21 -1.36 -4.78 -16.74
N VAL A 22 -2.45 -4.61 -15.99
CA VAL A 22 -2.70 -3.40 -15.21
C VAL A 22 -1.56 -3.33 -14.19
N ALA A 23 -0.58 -2.45 -14.41
CA ALA A 23 0.49 -2.26 -13.43
C ALA A 23 -0.15 -1.80 -12.10
N ALA A 24 0.35 -2.27 -10.96
CA ALA A 24 -0.17 -2.01 -9.62
C ALA A 24 0.95 -1.44 -8.74
N PRO A 25 0.65 -0.87 -7.56
CA PRO A 25 1.68 -0.50 -6.59
C PRO A 25 2.60 -1.66 -6.30
N VAL A 26 3.87 -1.35 -6.18
CA VAL A 26 4.93 -2.28 -5.85
C VAL A 26 5.11 -2.22 -4.34
N VAL A 27 4.91 -3.35 -3.65
CA VAL A 27 5.03 -3.38 -2.17
C VAL A 27 6.50 -3.43 -1.78
N ASP A 28 7.09 -2.25 -1.52
CA ASP A 28 8.51 -2.05 -1.26
C ASP A 28 8.80 -1.03 -0.15
N GLY A 29 7.75 -0.56 0.52
CA GLY A 29 7.85 0.39 1.61
C GLY A 29 7.94 1.84 1.13
N THR A 30 7.81 2.13 -0.17
CA THR A 30 7.81 3.50 -0.69
C THR A 30 6.64 3.81 -1.61
N ALA A 31 6.10 5.02 -1.49
CA ALA A 31 5.17 5.57 -2.47
C ALA A 31 5.91 6.24 -3.66
N VAL A 32 7.24 6.33 -3.61
CA VAL A 32 8.04 6.93 -4.69
C VAL A 32 8.08 5.98 -5.88
N GLY A 33 7.59 6.43 -7.03
CA GLY A 33 7.38 5.60 -8.22
C GLY A 33 5.95 5.07 -8.36
N ASP A 34 5.17 5.11 -7.28
CA ASP A 34 3.77 4.65 -7.22
C ASP A 34 2.78 5.79 -6.92
N GLU A 35 3.21 7.05 -7.04
CA GLU A 35 2.40 8.23 -6.70
C GLU A 35 1.10 8.29 -7.52
N MET A 36 1.13 7.81 -8.76
CA MET A 36 -0.06 7.77 -9.62
C MET A 36 -1.13 6.76 -9.16
N TYR A 37 -0.76 5.77 -8.34
CA TYR A 37 -1.72 4.81 -7.79
C TYR A 37 -2.26 5.24 -6.44
N TYR A 38 -1.37 5.72 -5.57
CA TYR A 38 -1.72 6.15 -4.23
C TYR A 38 -2.44 7.50 -4.24
N GLY A 39 -2.05 8.40 -5.15
CA GLY A 39 -2.53 9.77 -5.18
C GLY A 39 -2.08 10.57 -3.95
N ALA A 40 -2.90 11.54 -3.55
CA ALA A 40 -2.66 12.30 -2.33
C ALA A 40 -2.80 11.42 -1.07
N ALA A 41 -1.99 11.72 -0.04
CA ALA A 41 -2.10 11.07 1.26
C ALA A 41 -3.53 11.19 1.82
N ARG A 42 -4.04 10.09 2.39
CA ARG A 42 -5.33 10.02 3.07
C ARG A 42 -5.30 10.69 4.44
N SER A 43 -4.12 10.78 5.05
CA SER A 43 -3.86 11.65 6.19
C SER A 43 -2.40 12.09 6.19
N VAL A 44 -2.17 13.31 6.67
CA VAL A 44 -0.84 13.82 7.04
C VAL A 44 -0.88 14.09 8.54
N GLN A 45 0.10 13.55 9.25
CA GLN A 45 0.18 13.65 10.69
C GLN A 45 0.27 15.12 11.13
N ASN A 46 -0.50 15.47 12.15
CA ASN A 46 -0.47 16.80 12.76
C ASN A 46 0.02 16.77 14.20
N THR A 47 0.43 15.60 14.72
CA THR A 47 0.83 15.40 16.12
C THR A 47 2.28 14.97 16.23
N ASN A 48 3.03 15.62 17.12
CA ASN A 48 4.35 15.16 17.57
C ASN A 48 4.31 13.74 18.16
N THR A 49 5.39 12.99 18.04
CA THR A 49 5.49 11.64 18.60
C THR A 49 6.08 11.65 20.01
N GLN A 50 5.39 11.01 20.96
CA GLN A 50 5.97 10.76 22.29
C GLN A 50 6.80 9.47 22.34
N TYR A 51 6.87 8.72 21.24
CA TYR A 51 7.78 7.60 21.11
C TYR A 51 9.15 8.05 20.57
N GLY A 52 9.28 9.33 20.19
CA GLY A 52 10.49 9.93 19.68
C GLY A 52 10.58 9.86 18.16
N ASN A 53 11.43 10.70 17.56
CA ASN A 53 11.66 10.75 16.12
C ASN A 53 12.92 9.95 15.77
N ALA A 54 12.73 8.90 14.96
CA ALA A 54 13.82 8.09 14.43
C ALA A 54 14.40 8.73 13.16
N THR A 55 15.65 9.18 13.28
CA THR A 55 16.40 9.77 12.17
C THR A 55 17.36 8.79 11.50
N ASN A 56 17.44 7.55 11.98
CA ASN A 56 18.25 6.50 11.36
C ASN A 56 17.44 5.77 10.28
N GLY A 57 17.89 5.93 9.03
CA GLY A 57 17.27 5.32 7.86
C GLY A 57 17.42 3.79 7.76
N ASP A 58 18.31 3.18 8.54
CA ASP A 58 18.49 1.73 8.54
C ASP A 58 17.47 1.07 9.46
N PHE A 59 16.47 0.43 8.87
CA PHE A 59 15.39 -0.29 9.56
C PHE A 59 15.87 -1.37 10.54
N ARG A 60 17.11 -1.88 10.43
CA ARG A 60 17.70 -2.86 11.36
C ARG A 60 18.18 -2.23 12.66
N TYR A 61 18.50 -0.93 12.60
CA TYR A 61 19.09 -0.16 13.69
C TYR A 61 18.32 1.14 13.93
N ALA A 62 17.05 1.19 13.50
CA ALA A 62 16.19 2.34 13.68
C ALA A 62 16.04 2.54 15.18
N ASN A 63 16.44 3.71 15.66
CA ASN A 63 16.51 4.03 17.08
C ASN A 63 15.99 5.45 17.29
N GLY A 64 15.63 5.75 18.53
CA GLY A 64 15.23 7.11 18.91
C GLY A 64 13.76 7.43 18.68
N GLY A 65 13.02 6.53 18.02
CA GLY A 65 11.58 6.45 18.20
C GLY A 65 10.78 5.89 17.04
N SER A 66 9.46 6.04 17.14
CA SER A 66 8.49 5.54 16.15
C SER A 66 7.44 6.59 15.86
N GLU A 67 7.06 6.73 14.60
CA GLU A 67 6.16 7.78 14.13
C GLU A 67 5.37 7.38 12.88
N ILE A 68 4.18 7.97 12.76
CA ILE A 68 3.37 7.95 11.55
C ILE A 68 3.38 9.38 11.02
N ASP A 69 3.81 9.56 9.78
CA ASP A 69 3.86 10.86 9.10
C ASP A 69 2.76 11.01 8.07
N GLN A 70 2.58 10.02 7.20
CA GLN A 70 1.52 10.02 6.21
C GLN A 70 0.90 8.64 6.09
N VAL A 71 -0.36 8.60 5.67
CA VAL A 71 -1.01 7.36 5.28
C VAL A 71 -1.49 7.48 3.85
N PHE A 72 -1.03 6.58 3.00
CA PHE A 72 -1.53 6.38 1.66
C PHE A 72 -2.31 5.09 1.61
N ALA A 73 -3.47 5.11 0.93
CA ALA A 73 -4.26 3.92 0.75
C ALA A 73 -5.07 3.99 -0.54
N THR A 74 -5.06 2.90 -1.29
CA THR A 74 -5.78 2.78 -2.56
C THR A 74 -6.27 1.36 -2.75
N ILE A 75 -7.37 1.19 -3.45
CA ILE A 75 -7.85 -0.11 -3.91
C ILE A 75 -7.67 -0.14 -5.42
N THR A 76 -6.88 -1.11 -5.90
CA THR A 76 -6.67 -1.33 -7.34
C THR A 76 -6.64 -2.82 -7.64
N GLY A 77 -7.23 -3.20 -8.77
CA GLY A 77 -7.49 -4.60 -9.07
C GLY A 77 -8.32 -5.27 -7.97
N ASP A 78 -7.82 -6.40 -7.48
CA ASP A 78 -8.42 -7.23 -6.44
C ASP A 78 -7.77 -7.05 -5.07
N ARG A 79 -7.01 -5.97 -4.85
CA ARG A 79 -6.26 -5.76 -3.60
C ARG A 79 -6.42 -4.36 -3.01
N LEU A 80 -6.36 -4.31 -1.69
CA LEU A 80 -6.08 -3.10 -0.92
C LEU A 80 -4.55 -2.90 -0.86
N TYR A 81 -4.08 -1.67 -1.03
CA TYR A 81 -2.69 -1.27 -0.84
C TYR A 81 -2.64 -0.12 0.17
N VAL A 82 -1.74 -0.22 1.14
CA VAL A 82 -1.59 0.77 2.22
C VAL A 82 -0.12 0.99 2.50
N LEU A 83 0.30 2.26 2.52
CA LEU A 83 1.58 2.70 3.05
C LEU A 83 1.34 3.57 4.27
N ILE A 84 1.86 3.16 5.41
CA ILE A 84 1.99 3.97 6.62
C ILE A 84 3.41 4.52 6.62
N ALA A 85 3.56 5.73 6.08
CA ALA A 85 4.84 6.41 5.98
C ALA A 85 5.28 6.94 7.36
N GLY A 86 6.58 6.88 7.64
CA GLY A 86 7.20 7.17 8.92
C GLY A 86 8.22 6.09 9.29
N ASN A 87 8.60 6.04 10.57
CA ASN A 87 9.60 5.10 11.08
C ASN A 87 9.00 4.23 12.18
N LEU A 88 9.33 2.93 12.16
CA LEU A 88 9.10 2.03 13.29
C LEU A 88 10.43 1.62 13.90
N GLU A 89 10.65 1.97 15.17
CA GLU A 89 11.89 1.68 15.91
C GLU A 89 12.14 0.17 15.97
N SER A 90 13.39 -0.28 15.84
CA SER A 90 13.77 -1.70 15.86
C SER A 90 13.78 -2.27 17.30
N ASN A 91 12.69 -2.07 18.06
CA ASN A 91 12.59 -2.38 19.48
C ASN A 91 11.28 -3.08 19.88
N PHE A 92 10.58 -3.67 18.91
CA PHE A 92 9.27 -4.30 19.08
C PHE A 92 8.12 -3.36 19.37
N ASN A 93 8.26 -2.03 19.20
CA ASN A 93 7.06 -1.22 19.00
C ASN A 93 6.23 -1.81 17.86
N LYS A 94 4.91 -1.76 18.02
CA LYS A 94 3.96 -2.41 17.12
C LYS A 94 3.25 -1.37 16.29
N LEU A 95 3.01 -1.68 15.02
CA LEU A 95 2.05 -0.94 14.21
C LEU A 95 0.76 -1.75 14.17
N GLU A 96 -0.26 -1.24 14.85
CA GLU A 96 -1.59 -1.83 14.95
C GLU A 96 -2.48 -1.29 13.85
N ILE A 97 -3.19 -2.16 13.14
CA ILE A 97 -4.06 -1.79 12.04
C ILE A 97 -5.38 -2.52 12.16
N PHE A 98 -6.46 -1.78 12.32
CA PHE A 98 -7.83 -2.29 12.22
C PHE A 98 -8.43 -1.83 10.90
N ILE A 99 -9.23 -2.70 10.29
CA ILE A 99 -9.87 -2.44 9.00
C ILE A 99 -11.37 -2.69 9.16
N ASP A 100 -12.16 -1.70 8.74
CA ASP A 100 -13.61 -1.76 8.58
C ASP A 100 -13.87 -1.76 7.06
N ALA A 101 -14.31 -2.89 6.54
CA ALA A 101 -14.49 -3.13 5.12
C ALA A 101 -15.93 -3.56 4.77
N MET A 102 -16.64 -4.13 5.74
CA MET A 102 -17.96 -4.72 5.56
C MET A 102 -18.94 -4.13 6.58
N PRO A 103 -20.25 -4.07 6.28
CA PRO A 103 -21.23 -3.69 7.28
C PRO A 103 -21.21 -4.65 8.49
N GLY A 104 -21.16 -4.10 9.69
CA GLY A 104 -20.99 -4.87 10.93
C GLY A 104 -19.56 -4.77 11.44
N GLY A 105 -19.18 -5.70 12.31
CA GLY A 105 -17.87 -5.66 12.98
C GLY A 105 -17.98 -5.16 14.42
N MET A 106 -16.85 -4.71 14.99
CA MET A 106 -16.77 -4.30 16.40
C MET A 106 -16.24 -2.88 16.53
N ASN A 107 -17.09 -1.95 16.99
CA ASN A 107 -16.64 -0.60 17.35
C ASN A 107 -15.86 -0.56 18.68
N GLN A 108 -16.17 -1.47 19.62
CA GLN A 108 -15.38 -1.65 20.83
C GLN A 108 -14.81 -3.07 20.85
N LEU A 109 -13.49 -3.17 21.04
CA LEU A 109 -12.83 -4.45 21.14
C LEU A 109 -13.27 -5.18 22.41
N VAL A 110 -13.80 -6.39 22.23
CA VAL A 110 -14.14 -7.31 23.31
C VAL A 110 -13.23 -8.54 23.16
N GLY A 111 -12.06 -8.50 23.79
CA GLY A 111 -10.99 -9.48 23.54
C GLY A 111 -11.39 -10.94 23.74
N SER A 112 -12.35 -11.24 24.63
CA SER A 112 -12.88 -12.60 24.83
C SER A 112 -13.70 -13.13 23.66
N ASN A 113 -14.18 -12.24 22.78
CA ASN A 113 -14.98 -12.57 21.61
C ASN A 113 -14.15 -12.56 20.32
N LEU A 114 -12.83 -12.36 20.42
CA LEU A 114 -11.92 -12.20 19.30
C LEU A 114 -10.93 -13.36 19.24
N PRO A 115 -10.32 -13.63 18.07
CA PRO A 115 -9.30 -14.66 17.95
C PRO A 115 -8.21 -14.50 19.03
N ALA A 116 -7.92 -15.58 19.74
CA ALA A 116 -6.83 -15.64 20.70
C ALA A 116 -5.50 -15.81 19.98
N GLU A 117 -4.40 -15.51 20.66
CA GLU A 117 -3.05 -15.86 20.20
C GLU A 117 -2.70 -15.29 18.81
N VAL A 118 -3.25 -14.13 18.45
CA VAL A 118 -2.73 -13.30 17.35
C VAL A 118 -1.47 -12.61 17.86
N ASP A 119 -0.36 -12.76 17.14
CA ASP A 119 1.00 -12.48 17.65
C ASP A 119 1.28 -13.22 18.99
N PRO A 120 1.32 -14.57 18.98
CA PRO A 120 1.38 -15.37 20.22
C PRO A 120 2.67 -15.18 21.04
N TYR A 121 3.66 -14.49 20.49
CA TYR A 121 4.97 -14.26 21.10
C TYR A 121 5.12 -12.85 21.70
N CYS A 122 4.12 -11.97 21.53
CA CYS A 122 4.15 -10.60 22.04
C CYS A 122 4.22 -10.49 23.56
N CYS A 123 3.68 -11.51 24.23
CA CYS A 123 3.08 -11.32 25.53
C CYS A 123 3.66 -12.30 26.55
N PRO A 124 4.99 -12.26 26.79
CA PRO A 124 5.63 -13.16 27.74
C PRO A 124 5.05 -12.96 29.15
N GLY A 125 4.73 -14.07 29.81
CA GLY A 125 4.14 -14.08 31.16
C GLY A 125 2.62 -13.85 31.21
N SER A 126 1.95 -13.75 30.07
CA SER A 126 0.49 -13.72 29.99
C SER A 126 -0.12 -15.14 29.97
N SER A 127 -1.45 -15.23 30.05
CA SER A 127 -2.17 -16.51 29.93
C SER A 127 -1.91 -17.12 28.55
N PRO A 128 -1.86 -18.46 28.39
CA PRO A 128 -1.62 -19.09 27.09
C PRO A 128 -2.53 -18.60 25.98
N SER A 129 -3.79 -18.27 26.30
CA SER A 129 -4.79 -17.76 25.36
C SER A 129 -4.72 -16.24 25.11
N THR A 130 -3.62 -15.57 25.46
CA THR A 130 -3.48 -14.11 25.33
C THR A 130 -2.64 -13.78 24.10
N GLY A 131 -3.26 -13.13 23.12
CA GLY A 131 -2.57 -12.43 22.04
C GLY A 131 -2.89 -10.93 22.05
N ALA A 132 -2.56 -10.28 20.94
CA ALA A 132 -2.75 -8.86 20.73
C ALA A 132 -4.18 -8.36 21.03
N LEU A 133 -5.19 -9.04 20.48
CA LEU A 133 -6.59 -8.64 20.61
C LEU A 133 -7.12 -8.72 22.06
N GLN A 134 -6.55 -9.60 22.89
CA GLN A 134 -6.88 -9.67 24.31
C GLN A 134 -6.20 -8.56 25.11
N GLN A 135 -5.01 -8.11 24.70
CA GLN A 135 -4.30 -6.99 25.33
C GLN A 135 -4.96 -5.63 25.00
N LEU A 136 -5.48 -5.50 23.78
CA LEU A 136 -6.19 -4.31 23.30
C LEU A 136 -7.66 -4.22 23.77
N HIS A 137 -8.10 -5.17 24.63
CA HIS A 137 -9.48 -5.25 25.10
C HIS A 137 -9.97 -3.94 25.72
N GLY A 138 -11.11 -3.44 25.23
CA GLY A 138 -11.80 -2.28 25.75
C GLY A 138 -11.63 -1.02 24.90
N LEU A 139 -10.63 -0.98 24.01
CA LEU A 139 -10.46 0.12 23.05
C LEU A 139 -11.74 0.33 22.25
N ARG A 140 -12.21 1.58 22.20
CA ARG A 140 -13.35 1.97 21.37
C ARG A 140 -12.91 2.91 20.25
N PHE A 141 -13.27 2.56 19.02
CA PHE A 141 -12.98 3.34 17.83
C PHE A 141 -13.94 4.53 17.66
N ASP A 142 -13.63 5.40 16.71
CA ASP A 142 -14.49 6.50 16.29
C ASP A 142 -15.90 6.05 15.91
N ALA A 143 -16.84 6.98 15.99
CA ALA A 143 -18.20 6.73 15.52
C ALA A 143 -18.19 6.34 14.04
N GLY A 144 -18.90 5.26 13.71
CA GLY A 144 -18.98 4.76 12.34
C GLY A 144 -17.78 3.95 11.87
N PHE A 145 -16.84 3.60 12.76
CA PHE A 145 -15.82 2.59 12.50
C PHE A 145 -16.15 1.30 13.25
N GLU A 146 -16.35 0.20 12.52
CA GLU A 146 -16.66 -1.11 13.08
C GLU A 146 -15.64 -2.13 12.56
N ALA A 147 -14.66 -2.51 13.39
CA ALA A 147 -13.54 -3.32 12.93
C ALA A 147 -13.96 -4.73 12.50
N ASP A 148 -13.56 -5.13 11.30
CA ASP A 148 -13.78 -6.46 10.70
C ASP A 148 -12.50 -7.29 10.66
N ARG A 149 -11.36 -6.63 10.47
CA ARG A 149 -10.04 -7.25 10.37
C ARG A 149 -9.05 -6.54 11.25
N TYR A 150 -8.01 -7.28 11.58
CA TYR A 150 -6.87 -6.78 12.30
C TYR A 150 -5.58 -7.27 11.66
N VAL A 151 -4.61 -6.37 11.57
CA VAL A 151 -3.24 -6.63 11.16
C VAL A 151 -2.32 -5.96 12.18
N THR A 152 -1.24 -6.62 12.55
CA THR A 152 -0.18 -5.96 13.32
C THR A 152 1.19 -6.32 12.79
N PHE A 153 2.08 -5.34 12.81
CA PHE A 153 3.49 -5.53 12.47
C PHE A 153 4.35 -5.53 13.73
N SER A 154 5.29 -6.47 13.75
CA SER A 154 6.34 -6.59 14.74
C SER A 154 7.69 -6.43 14.07
N ASN A 155 8.57 -5.58 14.58
CA ASN A 155 9.93 -5.52 14.09
C ASN A 155 10.97 -5.49 15.22
N GLY A 156 12.17 -6.00 14.93
CA GLY A 156 13.26 -6.06 15.91
C GLY A 156 14.13 -7.30 15.71
N ASN A 157 15.17 -7.39 16.52
CA ASN A 157 16.13 -8.50 16.51
C ASN A 157 15.57 -9.73 17.22
N HIS A 158 15.37 -10.82 16.49
CA HIS A 158 15.00 -12.11 17.05
C HIS A 158 16.19 -13.07 17.07
N GLN A 159 16.20 -13.96 18.05
CA GLN A 159 17.12 -15.09 18.12
C GLN A 159 16.39 -16.38 17.77
N PHE A 160 16.98 -17.20 16.90
CA PHE A 160 16.46 -18.51 16.50
C PHE A 160 17.60 -19.44 16.07
N GLY A 161 17.26 -20.70 15.81
CA GLY A 161 18.19 -21.75 15.39
C GLY A 161 18.82 -22.54 16.52
N ASP A 162 19.92 -23.23 16.22
CA ASP A 162 20.63 -24.05 17.19
C ASP A 162 20.93 -23.24 18.47
N PRO A 163 20.43 -23.65 19.66
CA PRO A 163 20.69 -22.95 20.92
C PRO A 163 22.17 -22.78 21.26
N MET A 164 23.05 -23.63 20.70
CA MET A 164 24.50 -23.51 20.87
C MET A 164 25.13 -22.45 19.94
N ASN A 165 24.48 -22.16 18.81
CA ASN A 165 24.93 -21.19 17.81
C ASN A 165 23.73 -20.41 17.26
N PRO A 166 23.03 -19.62 18.10
CA PRO A 166 21.81 -18.96 17.68
C PRO A 166 22.13 -17.89 16.63
N VAL A 167 21.23 -17.74 15.67
CA VAL A 167 21.24 -16.61 14.76
C VAL A 167 20.45 -15.47 15.38
N ASP A 168 21.06 -14.29 15.43
CA ASP A 168 20.42 -13.05 15.86
C ASP A 168 20.28 -12.13 14.63
N ILE A 169 19.05 -11.89 14.19
CA ILE A 169 18.77 -11.04 13.04
C ILE A 169 17.54 -10.20 13.26
N TYR A 170 17.54 -9.03 12.64
CA TYR A 170 16.34 -8.23 12.49
C TYR A 170 15.32 -8.94 11.61
N THR A 171 14.06 -8.92 12.03
CA THR A 171 12.92 -9.33 11.20
C THR A 171 11.79 -8.32 11.30
N LEU A 172 11.08 -8.09 10.21
CA LEU A 172 9.72 -7.57 10.19
C LEU A 172 8.76 -8.75 10.04
N SER A 173 7.82 -8.95 10.95
CA SER A 173 6.76 -9.96 10.86
C SER A 173 5.38 -9.31 10.91
N ALA A 174 4.39 -9.95 10.30
CA ALA A 174 3.01 -9.51 10.34
C ALA A 174 2.08 -10.62 10.84
N PHE A 175 0.98 -10.23 11.48
CA PHE A 175 -0.06 -11.13 11.96
C PHE A 175 -1.42 -10.58 11.56
N TYR A 176 -2.34 -11.48 11.22
CA TYR A 176 -3.68 -11.12 10.76
C TYR A 176 -4.76 -11.87 11.54
N ALA A 177 -5.94 -11.25 11.67
CA ALA A 177 -7.13 -11.89 12.17
C ALA A 177 -8.42 -11.37 11.50
N ASP A 178 -9.33 -12.30 11.19
CA ASP A 178 -10.73 -12.03 10.90
C ASP A 178 -11.52 -11.89 12.21
N LEU A 179 -12.13 -10.73 12.44
CA LEU A 179 -12.89 -10.42 13.64
C LEU A 179 -14.39 -10.74 13.49
N THR A 180 -14.87 -11.00 12.27
CA THR A 180 -16.30 -11.15 11.96
C THR A 180 -16.89 -12.48 12.40
N ALA A 181 -16.06 -13.51 12.54
CA ALA A 181 -16.44 -14.83 13.05
C ALA A 181 -16.19 -14.99 14.56
N GLY A 182 -15.93 -13.89 15.27
CA GLY A 182 -15.67 -13.89 16.71
C GLY A 182 -14.41 -14.68 17.09
N ALA A 183 -14.45 -15.41 18.21
CA ALA A 183 -13.28 -16.13 18.74
C ALA A 183 -12.77 -17.26 17.83
N GLY A 184 -13.58 -17.70 16.87
CA GLY A 184 -13.21 -18.71 15.87
C GLY A 184 -12.79 -18.12 14.51
N GLY A 185 -12.58 -16.81 14.43
CA GLY A 185 -12.10 -16.17 13.20
C GLY A 185 -10.74 -16.68 12.77
N GLN A 186 -10.53 -16.68 11.45
CA GLN A 186 -9.25 -17.06 10.86
C GLN A 186 -8.14 -16.14 11.37
N LYS A 187 -6.98 -16.71 11.64
CA LYS A 187 -5.75 -15.99 11.92
C LYS A 187 -4.64 -16.51 11.03
N SER A 188 -3.67 -15.64 10.76
CA SER A 188 -2.51 -15.96 9.93
C SER A 188 -1.26 -15.34 10.56
N GLU A 189 -0.27 -16.16 10.87
CA GLU A 189 1.08 -15.70 11.18
C GLU A 189 1.85 -15.56 9.86
N ILE A 190 1.75 -14.42 9.19
CA ILE A 190 2.02 -14.27 7.75
C ILE A 190 3.44 -14.70 7.32
N GLY A 191 4.46 -14.36 8.09
CA GLY A 191 5.85 -14.49 7.62
C GLY A 191 6.73 -13.37 8.11
N PHE A 192 7.95 -13.31 7.56
CA PHE A 192 8.90 -12.27 7.90
C PHE A 192 9.71 -11.75 6.72
N GLN A 193 10.30 -10.56 6.88
CA GLN A 193 11.27 -9.98 5.98
C GLN A 193 12.49 -9.47 6.73
N ARG A 194 13.64 -9.49 6.06
CA ARG A 194 14.93 -9.07 6.64
C ARG A 194 15.60 -7.93 5.90
N ASN A 195 15.20 -7.69 4.65
CA ASN A 195 15.74 -6.65 3.81
C ASN A 195 14.73 -5.51 3.69
N ALA A 196 15.22 -4.27 3.77
CA ALA A 196 14.45 -3.14 3.32
C ALA A 196 14.05 -3.38 1.86
N PHE A 197 12.89 -2.85 1.47
CA PHE A 197 12.36 -2.95 0.10
C PHE A 197 11.68 -4.28 -0.26
N GLY A 198 11.46 -5.18 0.71
CA GLY A 198 10.71 -6.41 0.48
C GLY A 198 11.34 -7.36 -0.54
N PHE A 199 12.68 -7.33 -0.67
CA PHE A 199 13.43 -8.14 -1.62
C PHE A 199 14.35 -9.13 -0.90
N GLU A 200 13.85 -10.35 -0.67
CA GLU A 200 14.67 -11.50 -0.31
C GLU A 200 15.10 -12.22 -1.61
N PRO A 201 16.38 -12.57 -1.80
CA PRO A 201 16.81 -13.29 -3.00
C PRO A 201 16.00 -14.58 -3.22
N GLY A 202 15.27 -14.64 -4.34
CA GLY A 202 14.45 -15.80 -4.72
C GLY A 202 12.95 -15.63 -4.45
N LEU A 203 12.53 -14.57 -3.78
CA LEU A 203 11.12 -14.23 -3.57
C LEU A 203 10.69 -13.04 -4.45
N ALA A 204 9.39 -12.95 -4.73
CA ALA A 204 8.82 -11.78 -5.38
C ALA A 204 8.83 -10.57 -4.44
N GLN A 205 8.71 -9.38 -5.02
CA GLN A 205 8.70 -8.15 -4.24
C GLN A 205 7.49 -8.09 -3.31
N GLY A 206 7.75 -7.80 -2.02
CA GLY A 206 6.74 -7.76 -0.98
C GLY A 206 6.30 -9.13 -0.47
N GLU A 207 6.78 -10.23 -1.07
CA GLU A 207 6.49 -11.57 -0.61
C GLU A 207 7.22 -11.83 0.73
N PRO A 208 6.52 -12.25 1.79
CA PRO A 208 7.15 -12.61 3.05
C PRO A 208 7.77 -14.01 2.98
N ILE A 209 8.81 -14.24 3.78
CA ILE A 209 9.37 -15.57 4.02
C ILE A 209 8.43 -16.32 4.97
N ASP A 210 7.95 -17.48 4.55
CA ASP A 210 7.03 -18.35 5.29
C ASP A 210 7.41 -19.84 5.12
N GLN A 211 6.67 -20.75 5.76
CA GLN A 211 6.93 -22.19 5.72
C GLN A 211 6.92 -22.82 4.32
N PHE A 212 6.37 -22.15 3.31
CA PHE A 212 6.22 -22.69 1.96
C PHE A 212 7.33 -22.20 1.01
N ASN A 213 7.96 -21.07 1.30
CA ASN A 213 8.98 -20.46 0.45
C ASN A 213 10.33 -20.22 1.14
N ASN A 214 10.48 -20.60 2.42
CA ASN A 214 11.72 -20.45 3.19
C ASN A 214 12.89 -21.34 2.69
N GLY A 215 12.62 -22.38 1.91
CA GLY A 215 13.65 -23.28 1.37
C GLY A 215 14.23 -24.28 2.38
N CYS A 216 13.72 -24.35 3.61
CA CYS A 216 14.03 -25.43 4.53
C CYS A 216 13.28 -26.71 4.12
N SER A 217 13.81 -27.89 4.45
CA SER A 217 13.17 -29.16 4.07
C SER A 217 12.10 -29.64 5.04
N SER A 218 12.18 -29.25 6.32
CA SER A 218 11.23 -29.53 7.40
C SER A 218 11.66 -28.84 8.70
N PRO A 219 10.83 -28.86 9.77
CA PRO A 219 11.23 -28.31 11.06
C PRO A 219 12.42 -29.04 11.69
N ALA A 220 12.65 -30.30 11.31
CA ALA A 220 13.78 -31.09 11.76
C ALA A 220 15.09 -30.78 10.99
N ASP A 221 15.04 -29.92 9.97
CA ASP A 221 16.20 -29.58 9.15
C ASP A 221 17.22 -28.77 9.94
N THR A 222 18.37 -29.37 10.22
CA THR A 222 19.51 -28.71 10.87
C THR A 222 20.51 -28.12 9.87
N SER A 223 20.16 -28.15 8.59
CA SER A 223 21.01 -27.73 7.47
C SER A 223 20.33 -26.71 6.55
N CYS A 224 19.26 -26.06 7.03
CA CYS A 224 18.56 -25.03 6.27
C CYS A 224 19.56 -23.94 5.80
N ASN A 225 19.41 -23.50 4.55
CA ASN A 225 20.29 -22.51 3.95
C ASN A 225 19.46 -21.53 3.09
N PRO A 226 19.43 -20.24 3.44
CA PRO A 226 20.14 -19.63 4.57
C PRO A 226 19.53 -20.08 5.91
N ALA A 227 20.35 -20.23 6.96
CA ALA A 227 19.92 -20.86 8.21
C ALA A 227 18.73 -20.14 8.87
N GLU A 228 18.66 -18.83 8.68
CA GLU A 228 17.66 -18.01 9.34
C GLU A 228 16.23 -18.19 8.86
N HIS A 229 16.07 -18.83 7.71
CA HIS A 229 14.77 -19.16 7.16
C HIS A 229 14.03 -20.20 8.03
N GLU A 230 14.74 -20.88 8.94
CA GLU A 230 14.14 -21.75 9.96
C GLU A 230 13.21 -20.99 10.92
N PHE A 231 13.35 -19.67 11.03
CA PHE A 231 12.44 -18.84 11.83
C PHE A 231 10.98 -19.00 11.40
N ALA A 232 10.72 -19.21 10.10
CA ALA A 232 9.38 -19.42 9.56
C ALA A 232 8.83 -20.84 9.79
N GLU A 233 9.68 -21.83 10.11
CA GLU A 233 9.23 -23.20 10.25
C GLU A 233 8.17 -23.37 11.36
N PRO A 234 7.31 -24.39 11.24
CA PRO A 234 6.46 -24.82 12.35
C PRO A 234 7.28 -25.20 13.58
N VAL A 235 6.68 -25.06 14.75
CA VAL A 235 7.27 -25.55 16.01
C VAL A 235 7.46 -27.07 15.92
N ASP A 236 8.70 -27.53 16.05
CA ASP A 236 9.02 -28.97 16.00
C ASP A 236 8.64 -29.65 17.32
N THR A 237 7.37 -30.01 17.45
CA THR A 237 6.85 -30.69 18.64
C THR A 237 7.44 -32.09 18.89
N VAL A 238 8.19 -32.65 17.93
CA VAL A 238 8.76 -34.00 18.02
C VAL A 238 10.20 -33.95 18.53
N ASN A 239 11.05 -33.13 17.91
CA ASN A 239 12.48 -33.07 18.23
C ASN A 239 12.85 -31.86 19.11
N ASP A 240 12.03 -30.81 19.12
CA ASP A 240 12.21 -29.61 19.94
C ASP A 240 10.88 -29.18 20.63
N PRO A 241 10.33 -30.01 21.54
CA PRO A 241 9.01 -29.79 22.13
C PRO A 241 8.90 -28.52 22.98
N ASN A 242 10.02 -27.87 23.31
CA ASN A 242 10.05 -26.61 24.06
C ASN A 242 10.32 -25.39 23.16
N ASN A 243 10.35 -25.58 21.83
CA ASN A 243 10.67 -24.55 20.84
C ASN A 243 11.96 -23.78 21.17
N THR A 244 13.01 -24.49 21.58
CA THR A 244 14.32 -23.92 21.89
C THR A 244 14.98 -23.28 20.67
N ARG A 245 14.59 -23.69 19.45
CA ARG A 245 15.04 -23.11 18.18
C ARG A 245 14.29 -21.85 17.77
N GLY A 246 13.25 -21.44 18.49
CA GLY A 246 12.55 -20.19 18.21
C GLY A 246 11.75 -20.17 16.90
N HIS A 247 11.27 -21.32 16.44
CA HIS A 247 10.37 -21.46 15.29
C HIS A 247 9.03 -20.76 15.55
N ARG A 248 8.41 -20.21 14.50
CA ARG A 248 7.26 -19.29 14.64
C ARG A 248 5.99 -19.70 13.89
N ASP A 249 6.00 -20.84 13.21
CA ASP A 249 4.83 -21.37 12.47
C ASP A 249 4.27 -20.34 11.48
N LEU A 250 5.16 -19.70 10.71
CA LEU A 250 4.75 -18.63 9.83
C LEU A 250 4.22 -19.19 8.51
N ALA A 251 2.98 -18.84 8.16
CA ALA A 251 2.27 -19.31 6.99
C ALA A 251 1.46 -18.17 6.36
N ASN A 252 1.85 -17.73 5.15
CA ASN A 252 1.09 -16.75 4.40
C ASN A 252 -0.05 -17.42 3.61
N ASP A 253 -1.11 -17.81 4.30
CA ASP A 253 -2.29 -18.46 3.72
C ASP A 253 -3.34 -17.47 3.16
N ILE A 254 -3.12 -16.16 3.37
CA ILE A 254 -4.03 -15.07 2.96
C ILE A 254 -3.48 -14.22 1.81
N GLY A 255 -2.34 -14.61 1.22
CA GLY A 255 -1.71 -13.89 0.12
C GLY A 255 -1.34 -12.44 0.47
N PHE A 256 -0.91 -12.20 1.71
CA PHE A 256 -0.46 -10.90 2.21
C PHE A 256 0.88 -10.51 1.55
N LEU A 257 1.04 -9.24 1.24
CA LEU A 257 2.34 -8.67 0.86
C LEU A 257 2.73 -7.62 1.87
N MET A 258 4.02 -7.49 2.18
CA MET A 258 4.53 -6.49 3.11
C MET A 258 5.90 -5.98 2.73
N ALA A 259 6.24 -4.79 3.20
CA ALA A 259 7.58 -4.23 3.10
C ALA A 259 7.80 -3.18 4.20
N ILE A 260 9.07 -2.93 4.50
CA ILE A 260 9.49 -1.79 5.33
C ILE A 260 10.60 -1.02 4.64
N ASN A 261 10.49 0.30 4.71
CA ASN A 261 11.52 1.23 4.30
C ASN A 261 11.55 2.40 5.29
N ASN A 262 12.36 2.26 6.34
CA ASN A 262 12.60 3.32 7.32
C ASN A 262 13.56 4.40 6.82
N SER A 263 13.90 4.50 5.53
CA SER A 263 14.98 5.39 5.07
C SER A 263 14.73 6.89 5.22
N ASN A 264 13.49 7.29 5.52
CA ASN A 264 13.19 8.70 5.76
C ASN A 264 13.88 9.19 7.06
N THR A 265 14.26 10.48 7.06
CA THR A 265 14.89 11.16 8.19
C THR A 265 14.20 12.50 8.50
N GLN A 266 12.98 12.68 8.00
CA GLN A 266 12.15 13.88 8.18
C GLN A 266 10.96 13.49 9.06
N GLY A 267 9.79 14.08 8.85
CA GLY A 267 8.59 13.71 9.60
C GLY A 267 8.26 14.63 10.75
N VAL A 268 7.38 14.14 11.62
CA VAL A 268 7.01 14.77 12.88
C VAL A 268 8.21 14.84 13.83
N VAL A 269 8.11 15.60 14.92
CA VAL A 269 9.18 15.71 15.92
C VAL A 269 8.75 15.16 17.26
N SER A 270 9.70 14.92 18.15
CA SER A 270 9.42 14.44 19.51
C SER A 270 8.57 15.42 20.30
N GLY A 271 7.55 14.94 21.01
CA GLY A 271 6.72 15.73 21.90
C GLY A 271 5.26 15.30 21.92
N SER A 272 4.41 16.14 22.50
CA SER A 272 2.96 16.03 22.42
C SER A 272 2.38 17.26 21.75
N GLY A 273 1.16 17.16 21.25
CA GLY A 273 0.46 18.28 20.60
C GLY A 273 0.90 18.52 19.14
N PRO A 274 0.56 19.69 18.57
CA PRO A 274 0.74 19.98 17.15
C PRO A 274 2.18 19.82 16.68
N THR A 275 2.38 19.17 15.54
CA THR A 275 3.71 18.97 14.99
C THR A 275 4.29 20.22 14.35
N GLY A 276 5.58 20.43 14.58
CA GLY A 276 6.38 21.45 13.89
C GLY A 276 7.30 20.88 12.80
N GLY A 277 7.20 19.57 12.54
CA GLY A 277 7.95 18.88 11.49
C GLY A 277 7.28 18.96 10.12
N ASP A 278 7.82 18.21 9.16
CA ASP A 278 7.35 18.18 7.76
C ASP A 278 6.89 16.77 7.34
N PRO A 279 5.87 16.19 8.00
CA PRO A 279 5.37 14.85 7.68
C PRO A 279 4.92 14.70 6.23
N GLN A 280 4.44 15.77 5.58
CA GLN A 280 4.02 15.76 4.18
C GLN A 280 5.12 15.38 3.16
N ASN A 281 6.40 15.39 3.58
CA ASN A 281 7.52 15.02 2.72
C ASN A 281 7.92 13.54 2.86
N VAL A 282 7.34 12.80 3.81
CA VAL A 282 7.74 11.43 4.12
C VAL A 282 6.95 10.44 3.28
N MET A 283 7.66 9.70 2.42
CA MET A 283 7.09 8.79 1.41
C MET A 283 7.57 7.35 1.59
N THR A 284 8.16 7.01 2.73
CA THR A 284 8.63 5.65 3.03
C THR A 284 8.16 5.22 4.42
N GLY A 285 7.94 3.93 4.61
CA GLY A 285 7.54 3.36 5.91
C GLY A 285 7.16 1.89 5.79
N ILE A 286 6.13 1.48 6.52
CA ILE A 286 5.57 0.12 6.42
C ILE A 286 4.49 0.12 5.34
N GLU A 287 4.65 -0.75 4.35
CA GLU A 287 3.70 -0.95 3.27
C GLU A 287 3.17 -2.37 3.28
N PHE A 288 1.89 -2.53 2.95
CA PHE A 288 1.30 -3.84 2.78
C PHE A 288 0.19 -3.85 1.76
N SER A 289 -0.13 -5.06 1.31
CA SER A 289 -1.29 -5.32 0.47
C SER A 289 -2.04 -6.57 0.89
N LEU A 290 -3.37 -6.49 0.87
CA LEU A 290 -4.30 -7.56 1.20
C LEU A 290 -5.24 -7.82 0.02
N PRO A 291 -5.51 -9.09 -0.36
CA PRO A 291 -6.59 -9.38 -1.29
C PRO A 291 -7.94 -8.90 -0.73
N LEU A 292 -8.79 -8.34 -1.58
CA LEU A 292 -10.15 -7.94 -1.21
C LEU A 292 -11.00 -9.14 -0.79
N ALA A 293 -10.69 -10.35 -1.27
CA ALA A 293 -11.36 -11.58 -0.85
C ALA A 293 -11.22 -11.81 0.66
N GLU A 294 -10.04 -11.53 1.22
CA GLU A 294 -9.77 -11.64 2.66
C GLU A 294 -10.55 -10.60 3.46
N LEU A 295 -10.84 -9.44 2.86
CA LEU A 295 -11.67 -8.39 3.44
C LEU A 295 -13.19 -8.62 3.27
N GLY A 296 -13.62 -9.75 2.68
CA GLY A 296 -15.03 -10.03 2.42
C GLY A 296 -15.58 -9.47 1.10
N ASN A 297 -14.69 -9.10 0.17
CA ASN A 297 -14.98 -8.49 -1.14
C ASN A 297 -15.77 -7.16 -1.03
N PRO A 298 -15.25 -6.16 -0.29
CA PRO A 298 -15.95 -4.90 -0.08
C PRO A 298 -16.23 -4.20 -1.40
N THR A 299 -17.48 -3.79 -1.63
CA THR A 299 -17.84 -2.96 -2.80
C THR A 299 -17.79 -1.46 -2.49
N GLY A 300 -17.78 -1.08 -1.22
CA GLY A 300 -17.69 0.30 -0.76
C GLY A 300 -16.27 0.72 -0.38
N PRO A 301 -16.13 1.93 0.22
CA PRO A 301 -14.89 2.37 0.82
C PRO A 301 -14.45 1.45 1.96
N VAL A 302 -13.14 1.31 2.15
CA VAL A 302 -12.54 0.56 3.27
C VAL A 302 -11.89 1.56 4.22
N LYS A 303 -12.23 1.51 5.50
CA LYS A 303 -11.65 2.38 6.53
C LYS A 303 -10.51 1.66 7.25
N ILE A 304 -9.47 2.41 7.58
CA ILE A 304 -8.25 1.88 8.20
C ILE A 304 -7.89 2.76 9.39
N ALA A 305 -7.98 2.19 10.60
CA ALA A 305 -7.44 2.80 11.81
C ALA A 305 -6.06 2.19 12.06
N ALA A 306 -5.01 2.99 11.99
CA ALA A 306 -3.64 2.54 12.24
C ALA A 306 -3.01 3.36 13.37
N PHE A 307 -2.27 2.71 14.27
CA PHE A 307 -1.61 3.40 15.38
C PHE A 307 -0.40 2.63 15.92
N ILE A 308 0.50 3.34 16.59
CA ILE A 308 1.70 2.72 17.17
C ILE A 308 1.45 2.36 18.63
N GLY A 309 1.75 1.10 18.97
CA GLY A 309 1.73 0.54 20.32
C GLY A 309 3.11 0.05 20.78
N ASN A 310 3.16 -0.60 21.93
CA ASN A 310 4.37 -1.25 22.45
C ASN A 310 4.39 -2.76 22.15
N GLY A 311 5.52 -3.42 22.42
CA GLY A 311 5.72 -4.84 22.08
C GLY A 311 4.77 -5.86 22.69
N SER A 312 4.07 -5.50 23.77
CA SER A 312 3.08 -6.37 24.41
C SER A 312 1.63 -5.98 24.10
N HIS A 313 1.38 -5.12 23.11
CA HIS A 313 0.05 -4.64 22.73
C HIS A 313 -0.72 -3.97 23.89
N SER A 314 0.02 -3.43 24.86
CA SER A 314 -0.48 -3.05 26.17
C SER A 314 -0.38 -1.54 26.42
N HIS A 315 -0.02 -0.74 25.42
CA HIS A 315 0.15 0.71 25.55
C HIS A 315 -0.04 1.40 24.20
N LEU A 316 -0.87 2.45 24.16
CA LEU A 316 -1.12 3.26 22.97
C LEU A 316 -0.33 4.55 23.02
N SER A 317 0.41 4.80 21.94
CA SER A 317 1.06 6.08 21.71
C SER A 317 0.04 7.16 21.32
N ASN A 318 0.52 8.37 21.02
CA ASN A 318 -0.27 9.42 20.38
C ASN A 318 -0.15 9.43 18.84
N GLN A 319 0.47 8.39 18.25
CA GLN A 319 0.68 8.27 16.81
C GLN A 319 -0.44 7.42 16.19
N PHE A 320 -1.35 8.09 15.49
CA PHE A 320 -2.51 7.50 14.82
C PHE A 320 -2.60 8.00 13.38
N ALA A 321 -3.17 7.19 12.50
CA ALA A 321 -3.69 7.61 11.19
C ALA A 321 -4.86 8.59 11.34
N GLY A 322 -5.25 9.23 10.24
CA GLY A 322 -6.35 10.19 10.23
C GLY A 322 -5.94 11.52 10.87
N VAL A 323 -6.86 12.14 11.60
CA VAL A 323 -6.58 13.33 12.40
C VAL A 323 -5.83 12.89 13.65
N GLY A 324 -4.59 13.35 13.79
CA GLY A 324 -3.73 12.99 14.90
C GLY A 324 -4.23 13.46 16.26
N ILE A 325 -3.75 12.77 17.29
CA ILE A 325 -4.14 12.97 18.67
C ILE A 325 -3.26 14.04 19.31
N LEU A 326 -3.73 15.30 19.33
CA LEU A 326 -3.00 16.48 19.82
C LEU A 326 -2.74 16.54 21.34
N GLN A 327 -2.47 15.39 21.97
CA GLN A 327 -2.12 15.22 23.37
C GLN A 327 -0.99 14.18 23.51
N GLY A 328 -0.68 13.77 24.74
CA GLY A 328 0.28 12.70 25.00
C GLY A 328 -0.30 11.32 24.71
N ASN A 329 0.55 10.30 24.90
CA ASN A 329 0.19 8.89 24.80
C ASN A 329 -1.09 8.58 25.57
N LEU A 330 -1.94 7.73 24.98
CA LEU A 330 -3.23 7.36 25.58
C LEU A 330 -3.06 6.36 26.73
N GLY A 331 -1.91 5.69 26.83
CA GLY A 331 -1.58 4.81 27.94
C GLY A 331 -2.09 3.39 27.75
N ASN A 332 -2.33 2.68 28.86
CA ASN A 332 -2.65 1.26 28.90
C ASN A 332 -4.07 0.94 29.42
N ASN A 333 -4.88 1.95 29.76
CA ASN A 333 -6.23 1.75 30.26
C ASN A 333 -7.26 1.77 29.13
N PHE A 334 -7.20 0.77 28.26
CA PHE A 334 -8.01 0.64 27.04
C PHE A 334 -9.51 0.81 27.25
N GLY A 335 -10.07 0.25 28.34
CA GLY A 335 -11.50 0.40 28.65
C GLY A 335 -11.96 1.85 28.91
N SER A 336 -11.02 2.78 29.12
CA SER A 336 -11.29 4.22 29.23
C SER A 336 -11.00 5.01 27.94
N ILE A 337 -10.32 4.38 26.97
CA ILE A 337 -9.96 5.00 25.70
C ILE A 337 -11.13 4.84 24.73
N ASN A 338 -11.75 5.97 24.39
CA ASN A 338 -12.79 6.06 23.38
C ASN A 338 -12.40 7.14 22.36
N LEU A 339 -11.99 6.71 21.17
CA LEU A 339 -11.54 7.59 20.10
C LEU A 339 -12.66 8.54 19.63
N ALA A 340 -13.93 8.13 19.71
CA ALA A 340 -15.07 9.01 19.42
C ALA A 340 -15.18 10.25 20.34
N ASN A 341 -14.42 10.31 21.44
CA ASN A 341 -14.33 11.48 22.31
C ASN A 341 -13.13 12.39 21.98
N ILE A 342 -12.28 12.00 21.02
CA ILE A 342 -11.12 12.75 20.55
C ILE A 342 -11.52 13.52 19.28
N PRO A 343 -11.14 14.80 19.12
CA PRO A 343 -11.51 15.55 17.93
C PRO A 343 -10.91 15.00 16.63
N GLY A 344 -11.77 14.82 15.62
CA GLY A 344 -11.39 14.28 14.30
C GLY A 344 -11.49 12.76 14.24
N GLU A 345 -11.43 12.19 13.05
CA GLU A 345 -11.45 10.74 12.85
C GLU A 345 -10.02 10.19 12.91
N GLN A 346 -9.76 9.18 13.75
CA GLN A 346 -8.47 8.48 13.87
C GLN A 346 -8.35 7.29 12.89
N PHE A 347 -9.07 7.37 11.78
CA PHE A 347 -8.98 6.43 10.66
C PHE A 347 -8.91 7.19 9.34
N VAL A 348 -8.42 6.50 8.31
CA VAL A 348 -8.46 6.97 6.92
C VAL A 348 -9.42 6.12 6.10
N THR A 349 -9.80 6.60 4.92
CA THR A 349 -10.62 5.84 3.97
C THR A 349 -9.84 5.56 2.69
N ALA A 350 -9.72 4.29 2.34
CA ALA A 350 -9.29 3.81 1.04
C ALA A 350 -10.49 3.66 0.11
N THR A 351 -10.34 4.15 -1.11
CA THR A 351 -11.35 4.00 -2.17
C THR A 351 -10.72 3.32 -3.37
N ARG A 352 -11.55 2.73 -4.23
CA ARG A 352 -11.11 2.31 -5.56
C ARG A 352 -10.61 3.52 -6.34
N SER A 353 -9.51 3.35 -7.06
CA SER A 353 -9.05 4.38 -7.99
C SER A 353 -10.05 4.52 -9.13
N ALA A 354 -10.44 5.75 -9.41
CA ALA A 354 -11.27 6.15 -10.54
C ALA A 354 -10.48 6.88 -11.65
N ASP A 355 -9.19 7.13 -11.38
CA ASP A 355 -8.21 7.67 -12.32
C ASP A 355 -7.63 6.50 -13.12
N PHE A 356 -8.32 6.18 -14.21
CA PHE A 356 -8.03 5.02 -15.04
C PHE A 356 -6.90 5.28 -16.02
N ASN A 357 -6.67 6.55 -16.40
CA ASN A 357 -5.59 6.94 -17.28
C ASN A 357 -4.30 7.32 -16.50
N ARG A 358 -4.40 7.47 -15.18
CA ARG A 358 -3.33 7.73 -14.20
C ARG A 358 -2.66 9.09 -14.38
N ASP A 359 -3.40 10.09 -14.84
CA ASP A 359 -2.91 11.46 -14.98
C ASP A 359 -3.15 12.33 -13.73
N GLY A 360 -3.68 11.71 -12.66
CA GLY A 360 -3.89 12.30 -11.36
C GLY A 360 -5.24 12.99 -11.22
N ILE A 361 -6.04 13.11 -12.29
CA ILE A 361 -7.40 13.68 -12.26
C ILE A 361 -8.42 12.61 -12.63
N VAL A 362 -9.67 12.78 -12.18
CA VAL A 362 -10.78 11.92 -12.61
C VAL A 362 -11.69 12.71 -13.53
N ASP A 363 -11.52 12.53 -14.85
CA ASP A 363 -12.20 13.28 -15.89
C ASP A 363 -12.72 12.40 -17.05
N GLY A 364 -13.13 13.03 -18.16
CA GLY A 364 -13.68 12.31 -19.31
C GLY A 364 -12.68 11.36 -19.99
N ARG A 365 -11.37 11.57 -19.78
CA ARG A 365 -10.30 10.72 -20.31
C ARG A 365 -10.26 9.39 -19.58
N ASP A 366 -10.52 9.36 -18.27
CA ASP A 366 -10.67 8.12 -17.52
C ASP A 366 -11.85 7.32 -18.02
N PHE A 367 -12.99 7.99 -18.24
CA PHE A 367 -14.15 7.36 -18.83
C PHE A 367 -13.82 6.73 -20.20
N LEU A 368 -13.00 7.39 -21.00
CA LEU A 368 -12.55 6.84 -22.29
C LEU A 368 -11.61 5.64 -22.13
N VAL A 369 -10.74 5.62 -21.11
CA VAL A 369 -9.92 4.43 -20.79
C VAL A 369 -10.83 3.28 -20.37
N TRP A 370 -11.74 3.51 -19.43
CA TRP A 370 -12.72 2.51 -19.00
C TRP A 370 -13.60 2.02 -20.14
N GLN A 371 -14.07 2.91 -21.02
CA GLN A 371 -14.91 2.53 -22.15
C GLN A 371 -14.19 1.59 -23.13
N ARG A 372 -12.87 1.73 -23.25
CA ARG A 372 -12.02 0.87 -24.10
C ARG A 372 -11.59 -0.41 -23.38
N SER A 373 -11.47 -0.35 -22.06
CA SER A 373 -11.10 -1.46 -21.18
C SER A 373 -11.90 -1.41 -19.87
N PRO A 374 -13.11 -2.00 -19.84
CA PRO A 374 -13.93 -2.00 -18.62
C PRO A 374 -13.30 -2.75 -17.45
N ALA A 375 -12.28 -3.57 -17.71
CA ALA A 375 -11.51 -4.26 -16.69
C ALA A 375 -10.59 -3.33 -15.86
N THR A 376 -10.33 -2.10 -16.34
CA THR A 376 -9.47 -1.14 -15.63
C THR A 376 -10.09 -0.64 -14.31
N GLY A 377 -11.41 -0.72 -14.16
CA GLY A 377 -12.08 -0.39 -12.91
C GLY A 377 -13.60 -0.26 -13.06
N SER A 378 -14.29 0.23 -12.03
CA SER A 378 -15.75 0.34 -12.05
C SER A 378 -16.23 1.69 -12.57
N LEU A 379 -17.23 1.68 -13.46
CA LEU A 379 -17.91 2.91 -13.88
C LEU A 379 -18.51 3.68 -12.68
N ALA A 380 -18.97 2.97 -11.65
CA ALA A 380 -19.53 3.59 -10.45
C ALA A 380 -18.46 4.42 -9.70
N ASP A 381 -17.22 3.93 -9.66
CA ASP A 381 -16.11 4.66 -9.02
C ASP A 381 -15.81 5.94 -9.80
N TRP A 382 -15.78 5.88 -11.14
CA TRP A 382 -15.65 7.07 -11.97
C TRP A 382 -16.79 8.07 -11.74
N GLN A 383 -18.03 7.61 -11.72
CA GLN A 383 -19.19 8.49 -11.49
C GLN A 383 -19.15 9.15 -10.12
N ALA A 384 -18.67 8.45 -9.09
CA ALA A 384 -18.54 8.98 -7.73
C ALA A 384 -17.40 10.00 -7.59
N ASN A 385 -16.34 9.89 -8.41
CA ASN A 385 -15.13 10.70 -8.28
C ASN A 385 -14.92 11.73 -9.40
N TYR A 386 -15.78 11.76 -10.43
CA TYR A 386 -15.65 12.69 -11.56
C TYR A 386 -15.60 14.16 -11.11
N GLY A 387 -14.52 14.85 -11.49
CA GLY A 387 -14.29 16.25 -11.13
C GLY A 387 -13.90 16.47 -9.66
N SER A 388 -13.52 15.43 -8.92
CA SER A 388 -13.03 15.55 -7.55
C SER A 388 -11.68 16.29 -7.52
N PRO A 389 -11.50 17.33 -6.69
CA PRO A 389 -10.33 18.22 -6.72
C PRO A 389 -9.06 17.67 -6.04
N ASN A 390 -9.00 16.37 -5.73
CA ASN A 390 -7.88 15.79 -4.95
C ASN A 390 -6.62 15.50 -5.78
N SER A 391 -6.43 16.27 -6.85
CA SER A 391 -5.35 16.19 -7.82
C SER A 391 -4.43 17.41 -7.63
N LEU A 392 -3.14 17.16 -7.47
CA LEU A 392 -2.09 18.09 -7.04
C LEU A 392 -2.03 19.44 -7.79
N ARG A 393 -1.36 20.39 -7.13
CA ARG A 393 -0.92 21.70 -7.65
C ARG A 393 -0.61 21.67 -9.14
N ALA A 394 -1.14 22.66 -9.85
CA ALA A 394 -0.83 22.94 -11.25
C ALA A 394 0.68 22.92 -11.49
N ASN A 395 1.14 21.93 -12.27
CA ASN A 395 2.42 22.02 -12.96
C ASN A 395 2.29 23.15 -13.97
N THR A 396 2.79 24.34 -13.63
CA THR A 396 2.95 25.44 -14.58
C THR A 396 4.17 25.17 -15.47
N THR A 397 4.19 24.05 -16.18
CA THR A 397 4.99 24.01 -17.41
C THR A 397 4.14 24.75 -18.42
N THR A 398 4.46 26.02 -18.63
CA THR A 398 3.89 26.80 -19.72
C THR A 398 4.05 25.99 -20.99
N VAL A 399 2.93 25.53 -21.56
CA VAL A 399 2.88 24.98 -22.91
C VAL A 399 3.55 26.02 -23.81
N PRO A 400 4.67 25.70 -24.48
CA PRO A 400 5.24 26.62 -25.43
C PRO A 400 4.22 26.77 -26.55
N GLU A 401 3.54 27.91 -26.61
CA GLU A 401 2.77 28.26 -27.80
C GLU A 401 3.74 28.20 -28.99
N PRO A 402 3.35 27.58 -30.12
CA PRO A 402 4.19 27.61 -31.30
C PRO A 402 4.42 29.07 -31.64
N SER A 403 5.68 29.53 -31.51
CA SER A 403 6.05 30.90 -31.83
C SER A 403 5.42 31.27 -33.17
N ALA A 404 4.77 32.43 -33.25
CA ALA A 404 4.03 32.90 -34.42
C ALA A 404 4.81 32.74 -35.76
N PHE A 405 6.12 32.59 -35.68
CA PHE A 405 7.01 32.18 -36.76
C PHE A 405 6.57 30.92 -37.53
N ALA A 406 6.04 29.88 -36.87
CA ALA A 406 5.61 28.65 -37.53
C ALA A 406 4.36 28.87 -38.41
N LEU A 407 3.45 29.77 -38.00
CA LEU A 407 2.27 30.16 -38.77
C LEU A 407 2.62 31.02 -39.99
N PHE A 408 3.64 31.86 -39.90
CA PHE A 408 4.11 32.66 -41.04
C PHE A 408 4.84 31.82 -42.10
N VAL A 409 5.58 30.78 -41.70
CA VAL A 409 6.26 29.88 -42.66
C VAL A 409 5.25 29.05 -43.44
N VAL A 410 4.17 28.56 -42.80
CA VAL A 410 3.10 27.82 -43.49
C VAL A 410 2.30 28.74 -44.42
N ALA A 411 2.00 29.98 -44.01
CA ALA A 411 1.31 30.95 -44.88
C ALA A 411 2.17 31.39 -46.09
N GLY A 412 3.50 31.49 -45.93
CA GLY A 412 4.42 31.85 -47.00
C GLY A 412 4.55 30.79 -48.10
N ILE A 413 4.46 29.50 -47.73
CA ILE A 413 4.56 28.39 -48.70
C ILE A 413 3.33 28.32 -49.61
N PHE A 414 2.14 28.69 -49.13
CA PHE A 414 0.94 28.76 -49.96
C PHE A 414 0.91 29.98 -50.91
N ALA A 415 1.60 31.07 -50.58
CA ALA A 415 1.65 32.26 -51.44
C ALA A 415 2.54 32.09 -52.70
N PHE A 416 3.54 31.21 -52.67
CA PHE A 416 4.42 30.95 -53.83
C PHE A 416 3.85 29.94 -54.83
N ALA A 417 2.83 29.17 -54.45
CA ALA A 417 2.18 28.20 -55.34
C ALA A 417 1.08 28.81 -56.25
N ALA A 418 0.75 30.10 -56.09
CA ALA A 418 -0.35 30.78 -56.77
C ALA A 418 0.09 31.92 -57.72
N LEU A 419 1.32 31.89 -58.23
CA LEU A 419 1.73 32.78 -59.32
C LEU A 419 1.38 32.16 -60.69
N PRO A 420 0.53 32.79 -61.52
CA PRO A 420 0.24 32.29 -62.85
C PRO A 420 1.46 32.39 -63.77
N ARG A 421 1.78 31.30 -64.48
CA ARG A 421 2.71 31.28 -65.62
C ARG A 421 2.10 32.13 -66.76
N GLU A 422 2.74 33.24 -67.11
CA GLU A 422 2.45 33.97 -68.34
C GLU A 422 2.71 33.08 -69.57
N SER A 423 1.66 32.77 -70.32
CA SER A 423 1.76 32.17 -71.64
C SER A 423 2.04 33.25 -72.68
N THR A 424 3.24 33.24 -73.25
CA THR A 424 3.65 34.12 -74.35
C THR A 424 2.84 33.78 -75.62
N GLN A 425 1.82 34.56 -75.95
CA GLN A 425 1.23 34.55 -77.29
C GLN A 425 2.02 35.51 -78.18
N GLN A 426 2.69 34.93 -79.17
CA GLN A 426 3.49 35.62 -80.17
C GLN A 426 2.55 36.00 -81.33
N ASP A 427 2.13 37.27 -81.36
CA ASP A 427 1.33 37.83 -82.44
C ASP A 427 2.30 38.45 -83.47
N SER A 428 2.38 37.87 -84.67
CA SER A 428 3.16 38.44 -85.78
C SER A 428 2.23 38.77 -86.94
N SER A 429 1.87 40.04 -87.00
CA SER A 429 1.19 40.71 -88.10
C SER A 429 1.95 40.56 -89.42
N THR A 430 1.25 40.12 -90.46
CA THR A 430 1.73 40.15 -91.85
C THR A 430 1.15 41.40 -92.54
N THR A 431 2.02 42.35 -92.87
CA THR A 431 1.70 43.50 -93.73
C THR A 431 2.14 43.18 -95.16
N THR A 432 1.15 43.08 -96.05
CA THR A 432 1.06 43.66 -97.41
C THR A 432 2.27 43.64 -98.36
N GLN A 433 2.04 42.93 -99.48
CA GLN A 433 2.42 43.19 -100.88
C GLN A 433 3.86 42.96 -101.39
N GLY A 434 3.91 42.17 -102.47
CA GLY A 434 5.06 41.87 -103.33
C GLY A 434 4.88 40.54 -104.03
#